data_AF-A0A9E2IHJ1-F1
#
_entry.id   AF-A0A9E2IHJ1-F1
#
_cell.length_a   1.000
_cell.length_b   1.000
_cell.length_c   1.000
_cell.angle_alpha   90.00
_cell.angle_beta   90.00
_cell.angle_gamma   90.00
#
_symmetry.space_group_name_H-M   'P 1'
#
loop_
_entity.id
_entity.type
_entity.pdbx_description
1 polymer ?
#
loop_
_entity_poly.entity_id
_entity_poly.type
_entity_poly.pdbx_seq_one_letter_code
_entity_poly.pdbx_strand_id
1 'polypeptide(L)'
;MKIYFGAAISLERDDYLPLYKKIVTEIEHLGHEVLSKHVVDPSVDPSGGLTPSQIFDREVETIKKADAMVAEVTAPSWGTALLMEKALDHNIPVLALFYQDNSHQLPIMIAGHNELYVAHYTKSNLKSVLKKNFAHFQYQQKVTGKLVVIDGADGAGKATQTELLLGYLQKNKIKNKFISFPRYHTSFHGQHVARFLKGEFGGNNEVSPYLSSLAFALDRLTARDEMEEWLEEGNVVVADRYTSANMAHQTSKLPVEKQASFLRWLYNMEYKEHKLPKEDIVLFLHVPAEISQKLLDKKLTTKNNDDKKDEAEKDLDHQQKSIKMYHQLAKKYKHWQIIECVEGGKLLSKQKIHGKVIAVLKDKGIID
;
A
#
# COMPACT_ATOMS: atom_id res chain seq x y z
N MET A 1 1.42 17.96 15.05
CA MET A 1 2.09 16.69 15.33
C MET A 1 3.37 16.97 16.11
N LYS A 2 3.78 16.02 16.95
CA LYS A 2 5.10 15.95 17.56
C LYS A 2 6.02 15.16 16.65
N ILE A 3 7.14 15.75 16.26
CA ILE A 3 8.08 15.18 15.30
C ILE A 3 9.41 14.91 16.01
N TYR A 4 9.88 13.67 15.92
CA TYR A 4 11.26 13.38 16.23
C TYR A 4 12.10 13.63 14.97
N PHE A 5 13.07 14.53 15.04
CA PHE A 5 14.01 14.81 13.96
C PHE A 5 15.36 14.16 14.23
N GLY A 6 15.82 13.28 13.33
CA GLY A 6 17.13 12.64 13.38
C GLY A 6 18.01 13.04 12.20
N ALA A 7 19.30 13.22 12.43
CA ALA A 7 20.29 13.53 11.39
C ALA A 7 21.69 13.15 11.87
N ALA A 8 22.71 13.23 11.01
CA ALA A 8 24.09 13.00 11.43
C ALA A 8 24.56 14.13 12.36
N ILE A 9 24.94 13.79 13.59
CA ILE A 9 25.44 14.76 14.60
C ILE A 9 26.93 14.60 14.92
N SER A 10 27.61 13.66 14.24
CA SER A 10 29.02 13.35 14.44
C SER A 10 29.80 13.53 13.14
N LEU A 11 29.59 12.65 12.15
CA LEU A 11 30.21 12.74 10.84
C LEU A 11 29.47 13.77 9.96
N GLU A 12 30.23 14.61 9.25
CA GLU A 12 29.71 15.57 8.25
C GLU A 12 28.63 16.54 8.77
N ARG A 13 28.50 16.69 10.11
CA ARG A 13 27.45 17.54 10.71
C ARG A 13 27.51 18.97 10.18
N ASP A 14 28.70 19.56 10.13
CA ASP A 14 28.86 20.98 9.79
C ASP A 14 28.46 21.28 8.34
N ASP A 15 28.68 20.35 7.42
CA ASP A 15 28.35 20.51 6.00
C ASP A 15 26.83 20.57 5.79
N TYR A 16 26.07 19.79 6.57
CA TYR A 16 24.61 19.68 6.43
C TYR A 16 23.83 20.43 7.51
N LEU A 17 24.47 20.99 8.55
CA LEU A 17 23.80 21.73 9.63
C LEU A 17 22.88 22.86 9.12
N PRO A 18 23.23 23.66 8.08
CA PRO A 18 22.31 24.64 7.52
C PRO A 18 21.03 24.02 6.94
N LEU A 19 21.13 22.81 6.35
CA LEU A 19 19.97 22.07 5.86
C LEU A 19 19.13 21.54 7.02
N TYR A 20 19.75 21.00 8.07
CA TYR A 20 19.04 20.50 9.24
C TYR A 20 18.24 21.60 9.93
N LYS A 21 18.84 22.78 10.13
CA LYS A 21 18.14 23.96 10.64
C LYS A 21 16.96 24.34 9.77
N LYS A 22 17.14 24.35 8.45
CA LYS A 22 16.05 24.65 7.50
C LYS A 22 14.90 23.65 7.60
N ILE A 23 15.20 22.35 7.74
CA ILE A 23 14.18 21.31 7.94
C ILE A 23 13.40 21.56 9.22
N VAL A 24 14.07 21.74 10.36
CA VAL A 24 13.41 22.00 11.64
C VAL A 24 12.54 23.27 11.58
N THR A 25 13.06 24.37 11.03
CA THR A 25 12.28 25.60 10.86
C THR A 25 11.05 25.39 9.98
N GLU A 26 11.16 24.65 8.88
CA GLU A 26 10.00 24.40 8.02
C GLU A 26 8.96 23.47 8.68
N ILE A 27 9.41 22.48 9.47
CA ILE A 27 8.51 21.65 10.30
C ILE A 27 7.72 22.54 11.27
N GLU A 28 8.39 23.48 11.95
CA GLU A 28 7.75 24.42 12.88
C GLU A 28 6.80 25.40 12.16
N HIS A 29 7.20 25.93 10.99
CA HIS A 29 6.34 26.78 10.15
C HIS A 29 5.06 26.08 9.67
N LEU A 30 5.09 24.76 9.50
CA LEU A 30 3.91 23.96 9.19
C LEU A 30 3.03 23.68 10.43
N GLY A 31 3.38 24.22 11.60
CA GLY A 31 2.61 24.10 12.84
C GLY A 31 2.85 22.78 13.57
N HIS A 32 4.07 22.23 13.48
CA HIS A 32 4.45 21.00 14.17
C HIS A 32 5.54 21.26 15.21
N GLU A 33 5.58 20.44 16.26
CA GLU A 33 6.54 20.53 17.35
C GLU A 33 7.72 19.59 17.08
N VAL A 34 8.97 20.06 17.19
CA VAL A 34 10.18 19.22 17.08
C VAL A 34 10.69 18.86 18.48
N LEU A 35 10.74 17.57 18.79
CA LEU A 35 11.12 17.06 20.11
C LEU A 35 12.65 16.99 20.33
N SER A 36 13.43 16.85 19.26
CA SER A 36 14.87 16.59 19.29
C SER A 36 15.70 17.80 18.82
N LYS A 37 15.40 18.99 19.36
CA LYS A 37 16.06 20.26 18.94
C LYS A 37 17.59 20.27 19.10
N HIS A 38 18.13 19.43 19.99
CA HIS A 38 19.57 19.27 20.19
C HIS A 38 20.31 18.85 18.90
N VAL A 39 19.65 18.20 17.94
CA VAL A 39 20.25 17.79 16.66
C VAL A 39 20.74 18.99 15.85
N VAL A 40 20.01 20.11 15.89
CA VAL A 40 20.31 21.31 15.10
C VAL A 40 21.07 22.40 15.87
N ASP A 41 21.35 22.15 17.15
CA ASP A 41 22.10 23.07 18.01
C ASP A 41 23.47 22.48 18.36
N PRO A 42 24.57 23.00 17.80
CA PRO A 42 25.91 22.50 18.11
C PRO A 42 26.39 22.92 19.51
N SER A 43 25.74 23.88 20.16
CA SER A 43 26.10 24.33 21.50
C SER A 43 25.56 23.43 22.62
N VAL A 44 24.58 22.59 22.30
CA VAL A 44 23.98 21.65 23.25
C VAL A 44 24.78 20.36 23.25
N ASP A 45 25.33 19.99 24.42
CA ASP A 45 25.89 18.66 24.64
C ASP A 45 24.75 17.60 24.53
N PRO A 46 24.76 16.74 23.49
CA PRO A 46 23.71 15.75 23.31
C PRO A 46 23.69 14.71 24.44
N SER A 47 24.82 14.49 25.12
CA SER A 47 24.89 13.56 26.24
C SER A 47 24.17 14.11 27.47
N GLY A 48 24.24 15.43 27.71
CA GLY A 48 23.73 16.06 28.91
C GLY A 48 24.29 15.42 30.20
N GLY A 49 25.52 14.89 30.14
CA GLY A 49 26.14 14.15 31.24
C GLY A 49 25.60 12.73 31.50
N LEU A 50 24.74 12.21 30.62
CA LEU A 50 24.18 10.85 30.73
C LEU A 50 25.17 9.79 30.21
N THR A 51 25.05 8.57 30.75
CA THR A 51 25.75 7.39 30.19
C THR A 51 25.18 7.00 28.82
N PRO A 52 25.94 6.28 27.96
CA PRO A 52 25.44 5.84 26.65
C PRO A 52 24.10 5.09 26.69
N SER A 53 23.89 4.24 27.71
CA SER A 53 22.61 3.52 27.88
C SER A 53 21.47 4.49 28.16
N GLN A 54 21.67 5.45 29.07
CA GLN A 54 20.66 6.44 29.42
C GLN A 54 20.32 7.37 28.25
N ILE A 55 21.30 7.72 27.41
CA ILE A 55 21.07 8.49 26.19
C ILE A 55 20.18 7.68 25.24
N PHE A 56 20.51 6.40 25.00
CA PHE A 56 19.71 5.55 24.14
C PHE A 56 18.26 5.44 24.63
N ASP A 57 18.07 5.16 25.93
CA ASP A 57 16.75 5.06 26.53
C ASP A 57 15.98 6.39 26.40
N ARG A 58 16.64 7.54 26.63
CA ARG A 58 16.04 8.87 26.45
C ARG A 58 15.55 9.10 25.02
N GLU A 59 16.36 8.76 24.02
CA GLU A 59 15.98 8.96 22.61
C GLU A 59 14.81 8.07 22.22
N VAL A 60 14.84 6.79 22.62
CA VAL A 60 13.73 5.85 22.37
C VAL A 60 12.44 6.31 23.05
N GLU A 61 12.50 6.76 24.31
CA GLU A 61 11.33 7.29 25.02
C GLU A 61 10.82 8.62 24.43
N THR A 62 11.69 9.40 23.79
CA THR A 62 11.29 10.61 23.07
C THR A 62 10.60 10.25 21.75
N ILE A 63 11.12 9.27 21.01
CA ILE A 63 10.50 8.75 19.79
C ILE A 63 9.10 8.22 20.08
N LYS A 64 8.90 7.45 21.15
CA LYS A 64 7.58 6.93 21.55
C LYS A 64 6.52 8.01 21.80
N LYS A 65 6.93 9.26 22.05
CA LYS A 65 6.04 10.41 22.22
C LYS A 65 5.77 11.17 20.92
N ALA A 66 6.45 10.80 19.83
CA ALA A 66 6.30 11.41 18.52
C ALA A 66 5.15 10.77 17.74
N ASP A 67 4.52 11.59 16.93
CA ASP A 67 3.50 11.23 15.95
C ASP A 67 4.15 10.71 14.64
N ALA A 68 5.36 11.17 14.35
CA ALA A 68 6.18 10.75 13.21
C ALA A 68 7.67 11.04 13.46
N MET A 69 8.54 10.34 12.75
CA MET A 69 9.97 10.63 12.68
C MET A 69 10.33 11.21 11.31
N VAL A 70 11.15 12.25 11.30
CA VAL A 70 11.82 12.76 10.09
C VAL A 70 13.31 12.51 10.26
N ALA A 71 13.91 11.78 9.33
CA ALA A 71 15.33 11.48 9.32
C ALA A 71 15.98 12.12 8.09
N GLU A 72 16.97 12.99 8.28
CA GLU A 72 17.86 13.40 7.19
C GLU A 72 18.91 12.32 7.00
N VAL A 73 18.96 11.73 5.80
CA VAL A 73 19.73 10.51 5.49
C VAL A 73 20.79 10.74 4.41
N THR A 74 21.11 11.99 4.09
CA THR A 74 22.15 12.29 3.11
C THR A 74 23.54 12.01 3.67
N ALA A 75 23.79 12.37 4.93
CA ALA A 75 25.02 12.02 5.64
C ALA A 75 24.86 10.68 6.40
N PRO A 76 25.93 9.85 6.48
CA PRO A 76 25.88 8.58 7.21
C PRO A 76 25.71 8.79 8.72
N SER A 77 24.73 8.11 9.32
CA SER A 77 24.49 8.15 10.78
C SER A 77 23.95 6.82 11.29
N TRP A 78 24.78 6.06 12.02
CA TRP A 78 24.35 4.82 12.67
C TRP A 78 23.31 5.06 13.77
N GLY A 79 23.45 6.16 14.53
CA GLY A 79 22.49 6.54 15.56
C GLY A 79 21.11 6.79 14.94
N THR A 80 21.04 7.59 13.88
CA THR A 80 19.78 7.84 13.16
C THR A 80 19.21 6.55 12.59
N ALA A 81 20.04 5.69 11.99
CA ALA A 81 19.58 4.39 11.47
C ALA A 81 18.94 3.52 12.54
N LEU A 82 19.59 3.37 13.70
CA LEU A 82 19.06 2.60 14.83
C LEU A 82 17.74 3.17 15.36
N LEU A 83 17.64 4.50 15.43
CA LEU A 83 16.45 5.19 15.90
C LEU A 83 15.28 5.08 14.90
N MET A 84 15.55 5.06 13.60
CA MET A 84 14.51 4.79 12.59
C MET A 84 13.89 3.41 12.78
N GLU A 85 14.70 2.37 13.00
CA GLU A 85 14.18 1.02 13.29
C GLU A 85 13.33 1.01 14.58
N LYS A 86 13.77 1.72 15.63
CA LYS A 86 12.98 1.85 16.86
C LYS A 86 11.65 2.56 16.66
N ALA A 87 11.61 3.58 15.81
CA ALA A 87 10.36 4.24 15.45
C ALA A 87 9.41 3.26 14.74
N LEU A 88 9.91 2.49 13.76
CA LEU A 88 9.13 1.49 13.04
C LEU A 88 8.61 0.37 13.96
N ASP A 89 9.44 -0.14 14.87
CA ASP A 89 9.05 -1.14 15.90
C ASP A 89 7.84 -0.66 16.73
N HIS A 90 7.69 0.66 16.89
CA HIS A 90 6.60 1.30 17.63
C HIS A 90 5.46 1.81 16.73
N ASN A 91 5.42 1.40 15.46
CA ASN A 91 4.45 1.84 14.44
C ASN A 91 4.45 3.36 14.20
N ILE A 92 5.57 4.03 14.46
CA ILE A 92 5.74 5.46 14.17
C ILE A 92 6.24 5.59 12.73
N PRO A 93 5.53 6.31 11.85
CA PRO A 93 5.95 6.47 10.47
C PRO A 93 7.25 7.28 10.38
N VAL A 94 8.17 6.81 9.53
CA VAL A 94 9.49 7.44 9.31
C VAL A 94 9.57 8.02 7.90
N LEU A 95 9.81 9.34 7.81
CA LEU A 95 10.14 10.04 6.57
C LEU A 95 11.66 10.22 6.46
N ALA A 96 12.30 9.44 5.59
CA ALA A 96 13.71 9.57 5.24
C ALA A 96 13.86 10.62 4.13
N LEU A 97 14.39 11.79 4.48
CA LEU A 97 14.68 12.89 3.57
C LEU A 97 16.08 12.75 3.00
N PHE A 98 16.18 12.79 1.67
CA PHE A 98 17.46 12.76 0.97
C PHE A 98 17.63 14.01 0.08
N TYR A 99 18.66 14.80 0.37
CA TYR A 99 18.99 16.00 -0.37
C TYR A 99 19.52 15.69 -1.78
N GLN A 100 18.80 16.15 -2.81
CA GLN A 100 19.09 15.83 -4.21
C GLN A 100 20.32 16.53 -4.77
N ASP A 101 20.63 17.74 -4.29
CA ASP A 101 21.75 18.54 -4.84
C ASP A 101 23.10 18.10 -4.25
N ASN A 102 23.17 16.89 -3.67
CA ASN A 102 24.38 16.28 -3.18
C ASN A 102 25.10 15.47 -4.28
N SER A 103 26.39 15.19 -4.09
CA SER A 103 27.20 14.35 -4.98
C SER A 103 26.96 12.84 -4.79
N HIS A 104 26.37 12.45 -3.67
CA HIS A 104 26.18 11.05 -3.29
C HIS A 104 24.85 10.48 -3.78
N GLN A 105 24.78 9.15 -3.90
CA GLN A 105 23.53 8.44 -4.15
C GLN A 105 22.80 8.14 -2.84
N LEU A 106 21.48 7.94 -2.92
CA LEU A 106 20.67 7.48 -1.79
C LEU A 106 21.28 6.18 -1.22
N PRO A 107 21.52 6.09 0.11
CA PRO A 107 22.09 4.88 0.69
C PRO A 107 21.25 3.65 0.37
N ILE A 108 21.89 2.59 -0.14
CA ILE A 108 21.22 1.39 -0.66
C ILE A 108 20.31 0.70 0.36
N MET A 109 20.68 0.75 1.65
CA MET A 109 19.89 0.19 2.74
C MET A 109 18.62 0.99 2.98
N ILE A 110 18.69 2.33 2.89
CA ILE A 110 17.52 3.21 2.99
C ILE A 110 16.61 3.00 1.77
N ALA A 111 17.19 2.94 0.57
CA ALA A 111 16.43 2.68 -0.67
C ALA A 111 15.72 1.31 -0.66
N GLY A 112 16.31 0.31 0.01
CA GLY A 112 15.78 -1.04 0.14
C GLY A 112 14.76 -1.24 1.27
N HIS A 113 14.62 -0.28 2.17
CA HIS A 113 13.77 -0.41 3.36
C HIS A 113 12.30 -0.10 3.07
N ASN A 114 11.47 -1.14 2.90
CA ASN A 114 10.08 -0.99 2.41
C ASN A 114 9.14 -0.22 3.36
N GLU A 115 9.49 -0.13 4.65
CA GLU A 115 8.65 0.54 5.63
C GLU A 115 8.89 2.06 5.68
N LEU A 116 10.07 2.52 5.25
CA LEU A 116 10.40 3.94 5.20
C LEU A 116 9.57 4.65 4.14
N TYR A 117 9.24 5.92 4.39
CA TYR A 117 8.83 6.85 3.38
C TYR A 117 10.08 7.61 2.93
N VAL A 118 10.64 7.26 1.79
CA VAL A 118 11.81 7.96 1.25
C VAL A 118 11.32 9.11 0.38
N ALA A 119 11.78 10.32 0.68
CA ALA A 119 11.47 11.49 -0.13
C ALA A 119 12.74 12.25 -0.48
N HIS A 120 12.89 12.48 -1.77
CA HIS A 120 13.94 13.34 -2.28
C HIS A 120 13.51 14.81 -2.17
N TYR A 121 14.41 15.67 -1.69
CA TYR A 121 14.13 17.10 -1.52
C TYR A 121 15.26 17.98 -2.03
N THR A 122 14.90 19.20 -2.38
CA THR A 122 15.79 20.34 -2.64
C THR A 122 15.42 21.46 -1.67
N LYS A 123 16.24 22.51 -1.61
CA LYS A 123 15.92 23.70 -0.81
C LYS A 123 14.60 24.36 -1.23
N SER A 124 14.17 24.23 -2.48
CA SER A 124 12.97 24.88 -3.01
C SER A 124 11.69 24.07 -2.80
N ASN A 125 11.76 22.73 -2.79
CA ASN A 125 10.57 21.88 -2.67
C ASN A 125 10.33 21.33 -1.26
N LEU A 126 11.26 21.51 -0.31
CA LEU A 126 11.20 20.95 1.05
C LEU A 126 9.85 21.14 1.73
N LYS A 127 9.29 22.35 1.68
CA LYS A 127 7.96 22.65 2.24
C LYS A 127 6.87 21.75 1.68
N SER A 128 6.85 21.56 0.37
CA SER A 128 5.85 20.73 -0.32
C SER A 128 6.02 19.25 0.06
N VAL A 129 7.27 18.78 0.11
CA VAL A 129 7.61 17.40 0.50
C VAL A 129 7.14 17.10 1.93
N LEU A 130 7.45 17.99 2.88
CA LEU A 130 7.02 17.85 4.27
C LEU A 130 5.49 17.90 4.37
N LYS A 131 4.85 18.93 3.80
CA LYS A 131 3.39 19.09 3.83
C LYS A 131 2.65 17.87 3.29
N LYS A 132 3.08 17.33 2.15
CA LYS A 132 2.47 16.13 1.53
C LYS A 132 2.54 14.92 2.46
N ASN A 133 3.70 14.65 3.06
CA ASN A 133 3.88 13.46 3.91
C ASN A 133 3.23 13.63 5.28
N PHE A 134 3.24 14.84 5.85
CA PHE A 134 2.57 15.11 7.13
C PHE A 134 1.06 15.01 7.04
N ALA A 135 0.45 15.52 5.96
CA ALA A 135 -0.98 15.32 5.74
C ALA A 135 -1.35 13.83 5.73
N HIS A 136 -0.53 13.00 5.06
CA HIS A 136 -0.71 11.54 5.03
C HIS A 136 -0.58 10.90 6.42
N PHE A 137 0.43 11.27 7.22
CA PHE A 137 0.61 10.71 8.56
C PHE A 137 -0.53 11.13 9.50
N GLN A 138 -1.02 12.36 9.39
CA GLN A 138 -2.18 12.83 10.15
C GLN A 138 -3.46 12.08 9.76
N TYR A 139 -3.68 11.85 8.46
CA TYR A 139 -4.78 11.00 7.99
C TYR A 139 -4.72 9.62 8.64
N GLN A 140 -3.56 8.95 8.57
CA GLN A 140 -3.38 7.61 9.15
C GLN A 140 -3.71 7.53 10.65
N GLN A 141 -3.50 8.61 11.40
CA GLN A 141 -3.84 8.68 12.83
C GLN A 141 -5.33 8.90 13.10
N LYS A 142 -6.07 9.52 12.16
CA LYS A 142 -7.51 9.79 12.29
C LYS A 142 -8.39 8.63 11.83
N VAL A 143 -7.88 7.78 10.93
CA VAL A 143 -8.64 6.66 10.37
C VAL A 143 -9.10 5.72 11.49
N THR A 144 -10.40 5.53 11.56
CA THR A 144 -11.03 4.53 12.45
C THR A 144 -11.77 3.45 11.68
N GLY A 145 -12.07 3.69 10.40
CA GLY A 145 -12.70 2.74 9.50
C GLY A 145 -11.78 1.59 9.08
N LYS A 146 -12.36 0.65 8.32
CA LYS A 146 -11.66 -0.55 7.86
C LYS A 146 -11.81 -0.72 6.36
N LEU A 147 -10.71 -0.98 5.65
CA LEU A 147 -10.71 -1.28 4.23
C LEU A 147 -10.64 -2.79 4.00
N VAL A 148 -11.75 -3.36 3.52
CA VAL A 148 -11.91 -4.79 3.19
C VAL A 148 -11.88 -4.96 1.69
N VAL A 149 -10.88 -5.66 1.18
CA VAL A 149 -10.79 -5.97 -0.26
C VAL A 149 -11.27 -7.40 -0.51
N ILE A 150 -12.19 -7.57 -1.45
CA ILE A 150 -12.57 -8.88 -1.99
C ILE A 150 -11.88 -9.02 -3.34
N ASP A 151 -11.02 -10.03 -3.48
CA ASP A 151 -10.26 -10.24 -4.70
C ASP A 151 -10.15 -11.71 -5.12
N GLY A 152 -9.57 -11.93 -6.29
CA GLY A 152 -9.37 -13.23 -6.90
C GLY A 152 -9.41 -13.18 -8.42
N ALA A 153 -9.12 -14.33 -9.01
CA ALA A 153 -9.17 -14.53 -10.46
C ALA A 153 -10.57 -14.23 -11.03
N ASP A 154 -10.65 -14.09 -12.34
CA ASP A 154 -11.94 -13.95 -13.01
C ASP A 154 -12.79 -15.20 -12.81
N GLY A 155 -14.12 -15.02 -12.75
CA GLY A 155 -15.04 -16.11 -12.42
C GLY A 155 -15.10 -16.53 -10.93
N ALA A 156 -14.22 -16.04 -10.05
CA ALA A 156 -14.15 -16.47 -8.64
C ALA A 156 -15.37 -16.09 -7.76
N GLY A 157 -16.30 -15.27 -8.26
CA GLY A 157 -17.52 -14.90 -7.53
C GLY A 157 -17.41 -13.65 -6.62
N LYS A 158 -16.41 -12.78 -6.86
CA LYS A 158 -16.17 -11.53 -6.10
C LYS A 158 -17.43 -10.69 -5.90
N ALA A 159 -18.04 -10.21 -7.00
CA ALA A 159 -19.24 -9.40 -6.96
C ALA A 159 -20.39 -10.00 -6.11
N THR A 160 -20.57 -11.33 -6.18
CA THR A 160 -21.56 -12.03 -5.35
C THR A 160 -21.21 -11.97 -3.86
N GLN A 161 -19.95 -12.19 -3.49
CA GLN A 161 -19.53 -12.12 -2.09
C GLN A 161 -19.53 -10.68 -1.57
N THR A 162 -19.21 -9.70 -2.43
CA THR A 162 -19.32 -8.28 -2.11
C THR A 162 -20.75 -7.88 -1.82
N GLU A 163 -21.70 -8.26 -2.67
CA GLU A 163 -23.13 -7.98 -2.46
C GLU A 163 -23.65 -8.60 -1.16
N LEU A 164 -23.29 -9.87 -0.89
CA LEU A 164 -23.66 -10.53 0.35
C LEU A 164 -23.05 -9.85 1.59
N LEU A 165 -21.79 -9.41 1.50
CA LEU A 165 -21.13 -8.68 2.59
C LEU A 165 -21.80 -7.33 2.85
N LEU A 166 -22.08 -6.54 1.81
CA LEU A 166 -22.79 -5.27 1.97
C LEU A 166 -24.17 -5.48 2.59
N GLY A 167 -24.93 -6.49 2.14
CA GLY A 167 -26.22 -6.85 2.72
C GLY A 167 -26.11 -7.27 4.20
N TYR A 168 -25.08 -8.03 4.56
CA TYR A 168 -24.79 -8.37 5.96
C TYR A 168 -24.49 -7.12 6.79
N LEU A 169 -23.61 -6.24 6.33
CA LEU A 169 -23.22 -5.02 7.04
C LEU A 169 -24.43 -4.11 7.28
N GLN A 170 -25.25 -3.91 6.24
CA GLN A 170 -26.49 -3.12 6.33
C GLN A 170 -27.50 -3.73 7.30
N LYS A 171 -27.75 -5.04 7.23
CA LYS A 171 -28.66 -5.75 8.12
C LYS A 171 -28.24 -5.63 9.59
N ASN A 172 -26.93 -5.64 9.85
CA ASN A 172 -26.35 -5.49 11.19
C ASN A 172 -26.08 -4.02 11.58
N LYS A 173 -26.54 -3.05 10.79
CA LYS A 173 -26.37 -1.60 11.04
C LYS A 173 -24.91 -1.16 11.17
N ILE A 174 -23.99 -1.88 10.53
CA ILE A 174 -22.57 -1.51 10.44
C ILE A 174 -22.42 -0.50 9.31
N LYS A 175 -21.85 0.68 9.61
CA LYS A 175 -21.57 1.72 8.62
C LYS A 175 -20.66 1.16 7.52
N ASN A 176 -21.06 1.30 6.27
CA ASN A 176 -20.32 0.74 5.16
C ASN A 176 -20.42 1.59 3.89
N LYS A 177 -19.40 1.47 3.06
CA LYS A 177 -19.30 2.06 1.72
C LYS A 177 -18.76 1.01 0.76
N PHE A 178 -19.03 1.21 -0.52
CA PHE A 178 -18.62 0.27 -1.57
C PHE A 178 -17.90 0.99 -2.69
N ILE A 179 -16.84 0.36 -3.19
CA ILE A 179 -16.15 0.77 -4.41
C ILE A 179 -15.71 -0.47 -5.20
N SER A 180 -15.59 -0.35 -6.51
CA SER A 180 -15.05 -1.42 -7.35
C SER A 180 -14.06 -0.84 -8.34
N PHE A 181 -12.99 -1.59 -8.60
CA PHE A 181 -11.97 -1.21 -9.56
C PHE A 181 -11.83 -2.27 -10.67
N PRO A 182 -11.65 -1.85 -11.92
CA PRO A 182 -11.62 -0.47 -12.39
C PRO A 182 -13.01 0.21 -12.41
N ARG A 183 -13.04 1.53 -12.24
CA ARG A 183 -14.25 2.35 -12.24
C ARG A 183 -14.72 2.70 -13.65
N TYR A 184 -15.08 1.68 -14.41
CA TYR A 184 -15.34 1.75 -15.86
C TYR A 184 -16.34 2.83 -16.30
N HIS A 185 -17.29 3.20 -15.43
CA HIS A 185 -18.37 4.13 -15.77
C HIS A 185 -18.30 5.44 -14.99
N THR A 186 -17.46 5.52 -13.95
CA THR A 186 -17.48 6.63 -13.00
C THR A 186 -16.16 7.40 -12.91
N SER A 187 -15.10 6.95 -13.60
CA SER A 187 -13.85 7.70 -13.69
C SER A 187 -13.30 7.75 -15.12
N PHE A 188 -12.64 8.86 -15.45
CA PHE A 188 -11.94 9.03 -16.73
C PHE A 188 -10.88 7.95 -16.94
N HIS A 189 -10.06 7.66 -15.92
CA HIS A 189 -9.02 6.65 -16.00
C HIS A 189 -9.61 5.23 -16.10
N GLY A 190 -10.69 4.93 -15.39
CA GLY A 190 -11.40 3.66 -15.46
C GLY A 190 -11.98 3.40 -16.84
N GLN A 191 -12.51 4.42 -17.51
CA GLN A 191 -12.92 4.34 -18.92
C GLN A 191 -11.73 4.01 -19.85
N HIS A 192 -10.57 4.60 -19.62
CA HIS A 192 -9.36 4.30 -20.40
C HIS A 192 -8.84 2.88 -20.14
N VAL A 193 -8.94 2.40 -18.90
CA VAL A 193 -8.66 1.01 -18.56
C VAL A 193 -9.61 0.06 -19.29
N ALA A 194 -10.90 0.39 -19.42
CA ALA A 194 -11.83 -0.42 -20.22
C ALA A 194 -11.40 -0.52 -21.69
N ARG A 195 -10.96 0.60 -22.28
CA ARG A 195 -10.45 0.66 -23.66
C ARG A 195 -9.17 -0.15 -23.82
N PHE A 196 -8.24 -0.04 -22.87
CA PHE A 196 -7.04 -0.87 -22.82
C PHE A 196 -7.37 -2.37 -22.79
N LEU A 197 -8.29 -2.79 -21.91
CA LEU A 197 -8.70 -4.20 -21.82
C LEU A 197 -9.42 -4.73 -23.08
N LYS A 198 -9.94 -3.83 -23.93
CA LYS A 198 -10.47 -4.16 -25.26
C LYS A 198 -9.40 -4.22 -26.36
N GLY A 199 -8.13 -4.00 -26.02
CA GLY A 199 -7.01 -4.05 -26.96
C GLY A 199 -6.76 -2.75 -27.73
N GLU A 200 -7.45 -1.63 -27.42
CA GLU A 200 -7.30 -0.37 -28.17
C GLU A 200 -5.88 0.24 -28.09
N PHE A 201 -5.09 -0.15 -27.09
CA PHE A 201 -3.72 0.34 -26.86
C PHE A 201 -2.67 -0.78 -26.89
N GLY A 202 -2.96 -1.87 -27.61
CA GLY A 202 -2.18 -3.10 -27.62
C GLY A 202 -2.79 -4.18 -26.75
N GLY A 203 -2.51 -5.45 -27.07
CA GLY A 203 -3.02 -6.60 -26.33
C GLY A 203 -2.47 -6.71 -24.90
N ASN A 204 -3.19 -7.45 -24.05
CA ASN A 204 -2.84 -7.63 -22.63
C ASN A 204 -1.42 -8.15 -22.36
N ASN A 205 -0.82 -8.84 -23.33
CA ASN A 205 0.54 -9.40 -23.26
C ASN A 205 1.56 -8.61 -24.11
N GLU A 206 1.11 -7.60 -24.84
CA GLU A 206 1.96 -6.73 -25.68
C GLU A 206 2.38 -5.47 -24.92
N VAL A 207 1.56 -5.03 -23.95
CA VAL A 207 1.85 -3.87 -23.13
C VAL A 207 2.66 -4.26 -21.89
N SER A 208 3.70 -3.48 -21.61
CA SER A 208 4.54 -3.64 -20.42
C SER A 208 3.68 -3.66 -19.14
N PRO A 209 3.87 -4.64 -18.23
CA PRO A 209 3.18 -4.68 -16.94
C PRO A 209 3.32 -3.39 -16.11
N TYR A 210 4.42 -2.65 -16.29
CA TYR A 210 4.61 -1.34 -15.66
C TYR A 210 3.62 -0.30 -16.17
N LEU A 211 3.43 -0.21 -17.49
CA LEU A 211 2.51 0.74 -18.11
C LEU A 211 1.05 0.37 -17.80
N SER A 212 0.70 -0.91 -17.90
CA SER A 212 -0.63 -1.38 -17.50
C SER A 212 -0.91 -1.08 -16.02
N SER A 213 0.06 -1.30 -15.14
CA SER A 213 -0.08 -1.00 -13.70
C SER A 213 -0.35 0.48 -13.44
N LEU A 214 0.32 1.39 -14.16
CA LEU A 214 0.09 2.82 -14.02
C LEU A 214 -1.34 3.20 -14.41
N ALA A 215 -1.89 2.64 -15.49
CA ALA A 215 -3.26 2.92 -15.90
C ALA A 215 -4.28 2.53 -14.81
N PHE A 216 -4.12 1.34 -14.21
CA PHE A 216 -4.97 0.90 -13.09
C PHE A 216 -4.77 1.75 -11.83
N ALA A 217 -3.53 2.15 -11.53
CA ALA A 217 -3.22 2.92 -10.35
C ALA A 217 -3.72 4.37 -10.43
N LEU A 218 -3.77 4.97 -11.62
CA LEU A 218 -4.34 6.30 -11.81
C LEU A 218 -5.85 6.33 -11.53
N ASP A 219 -6.58 5.27 -11.91
CA ASP A 219 -8.00 5.14 -11.56
C ASP A 219 -8.22 5.06 -10.04
N ARG A 220 -7.40 4.29 -9.33
CA ARG A 220 -7.43 4.25 -7.86
C ARG A 220 -7.03 5.57 -7.24
N LEU A 221 -6.01 6.25 -7.77
CA LEU A 221 -5.54 7.53 -7.28
C LEU A 221 -6.65 8.58 -7.29
N THR A 222 -7.46 8.65 -8.36
CA THR A 222 -8.60 9.57 -8.42
C THR A 222 -9.79 9.14 -7.55
N ALA A 223 -9.68 8.06 -6.77
CA ALA A 223 -10.65 7.67 -5.75
C ALA A 223 -10.14 7.88 -4.33
N ARG A 224 -8.84 8.19 -4.18
CA ARG A 224 -8.15 8.19 -2.88
C ARG A 224 -8.89 9.05 -1.87
N ASP A 225 -9.09 10.33 -2.18
CA ASP A 225 -9.63 11.31 -1.22
C ASP A 225 -11.04 10.91 -0.75
N GLU A 226 -11.89 10.41 -1.66
CA GLU A 226 -13.22 9.85 -1.32
C GLU A 226 -13.12 8.64 -0.38
N MET A 227 -12.18 7.73 -0.64
CA MET A 227 -11.95 6.57 0.24
C MET A 227 -11.41 7.00 1.60
N GLU A 228 -10.53 8.00 1.64
CA GLU A 228 -9.98 8.56 2.89
C GLU A 228 -11.10 9.14 3.76
N GLU A 229 -12.00 9.94 3.17
CA GLU A 229 -13.17 10.48 3.86
C GLU A 229 -14.04 9.36 4.47
N TRP A 230 -14.36 8.32 3.70
CA TRP A 230 -15.14 7.21 4.20
C TRP A 230 -14.46 6.46 5.36
N LEU A 231 -13.14 6.30 5.30
CA LEU A 231 -12.37 5.62 6.34
C LEU A 231 -12.22 6.49 7.61
N GLU A 232 -12.09 7.81 7.48
CA GLU A 232 -12.11 8.73 8.62
C GLU A 232 -13.46 8.73 9.34
N GLU A 233 -14.57 8.61 8.60
CA GLU A 233 -15.94 8.51 9.14
C GLU A 233 -16.25 7.19 9.88
N GLY A 234 -15.29 6.26 9.93
CA GLY A 234 -15.43 4.97 10.60
C GLY A 234 -16.21 3.93 9.79
N ASN A 235 -16.29 4.06 8.46
CA ASN A 235 -16.97 3.07 7.63
C ASN A 235 -16.12 1.80 7.44
N VAL A 236 -16.78 0.65 7.32
CA VAL A 236 -16.21 -0.53 6.64
C VAL A 236 -16.33 -0.30 5.13
N VAL A 237 -15.23 0.09 4.49
CA VAL A 237 -15.16 0.28 3.05
C VAL A 237 -14.87 -1.06 2.39
N VAL A 238 -15.81 -1.56 1.59
CA VAL A 238 -15.67 -2.82 0.84
C VAL A 238 -15.25 -2.50 -0.59
N ALA A 239 -14.09 -3.02 -1.01
CA ALA A 239 -13.57 -2.87 -2.36
C ALA A 239 -13.66 -4.20 -3.14
N ASP A 240 -14.35 -4.23 -4.28
CA ASP A 240 -14.23 -5.34 -5.25
C ASP A 240 -13.06 -5.04 -6.19
N ARG A 241 -11.96 -5.79 -5.97
CA ARG A 241 -10.59 -5.51 -6.44
C ARG A 241 -9.99 -4.23 -5.87
N TYR A 242 -8.67 -4.24 -5.71
CA TYR A 242 -7.89 -3.08 -5.29
C TYR A 242 -6.46 -3.17 -5.83
N THR A 243 -5.48 -2.58 -5.15
CA THR A 243 -4.04 -2.76 -5.46
C THR A 243 -3.63 -4.23 -5.49
N SER A 244 -4.27 -5.09 -4.69
CA SER A 244 -4.10 -6.56 -4.71
C SER A 244 -4.26 -7.17 -6.10
N ALA A 245 -5.21 -6.68 -6.91
CA ALA A 245 -5.43 -7.17 -8.26
C ALA A 245 -4.26 -6.83 -9.18
N ASN A 246 -3.69 -5.62 -9.02
CA ASN A 246 -2.53 -5.18 -9.76
C ASN A 246 -1.30 -6.02 -9.39
N MET A 247 -1.09 -6.23 -8.08
CA MET A 247 -0.02 -7.09 -7.55
C MET A 247 -0.12 -8.52 -8.08
N ALA A 248 -1.31 -9.10 -8.17
CA ALA A 248 -1.45 -10.47 -8.65
C ALA A 248 -1.33 -10.59 -10.17
N HIS A 249 -2.10 -9.80 -10.92
CA HIS A 249 -2.24 -9.95 -12.37
C HIS A 249 -1.06 -9.41 -13.16
N GLN A 250 -0.43 -8.31 -12.73
CA GLN A 250 0.69 -7.74 -13.49
C GLN A 250 2.01 -8.42 -13.13
N THR A 251 2.19 -8.81 -11.87
CA THR A 251 3.39 -9.56 -11.46
C THR A 251 3.43 -10.94 -12.09
N SER A 252 2.29 -11.60 -12.26
CA SER A 252 2.22 -12.94 -12.87
C SER A 252 2.64 -12.98 -14.35
N LYS A 253 2.62 -11.82 -15.03
CA LYS A 253 3.10 -11.67 -16.42
C LYS A 253 4.62 -11.59 -16.52
N LEU A 254 5.33 -11.36 -15.41
CA LEU A 254 6.78 -11.19 -15.41
C LEU A 254 7.51 -12.51 -15.11
N PRO A 255 8.72 -12.70 -15.65
CA PRO A 255 9.63 -13.75 -15.23
C PRO A 255 9.90 -13.68 -13.71
N VAL A 256 10.06 -14.84 -13.07
CA VAL A 256 10.14 -14.99 -11.60
C VAL A 256 11.21 -14.08 -10.99
N GLU A 257 12.36 -13.96 -11.63
CA GLU A 257 13.50 -13.14 -11.22
C GLU A 257 13.19 -11.62 -11.18
N LYS A 258 12.18 -11.16 -11.93
CA LYS A 258 11.74 -9.75 -11.96
C LYS A 258 10.53 -9.47 -11.06
N GLN A 259 9.86 -10.50 -10.55
CA GLN A 259 8.61 -10.34 -9.79
C GLN A 259 8.84 -9.58 -8.48
N ALA A 260 9.93 -9.86 -7.77
CA ALA A 260 10.22 -9.22 -6.49
C ALA A 260 10.49 -7.71 -6.62
N SER A 261 11.26 -7.30 -7.62
CA SER A 261 11.55 -5.88 -7.88
C SER A 261 10.32 -5.14 -8.40
N PHE A 262 9.52 -5.78 -9.26
CA PHE A 262 8.25 -5.22 -9.73
C PHE A 262 7.24 -5.02 -8.60
N LEU A 263 7.07 -6.00 -7.70
CA LEU A 263 6.17 -5.85 -6.54
C LEU A 263 6.62 -4.70 -5.63
N ARG A 264 7.94 -4.51 -5.43
CA ARG A 264 8.47 -3.38 -4.67
C ARG A 264 8.15 -2.05 -5.36
N TRP A 265 8.37 -1.98 -6.67
CA TRP A 265 8.04 -0.80 -7.48
C TRP A 265 6.55 -0.46 -7.38
N LEU A 266 5.66 -1.45 -7.55
CA LEU A 266 4.21 -1.27 -7.48
C LEU A 266 3.77 -0.80 -6.09
N TYR A 267 4.31 -1.43 -5.03
CA TYR A 267 4.04 -1.04 -3.65
C TYR A 267 4.46 0.41 -3.38
N ASN A 268 5.65 0.82 -3.82
CA ASN A 268 6.13 2.18 -3.67
C ASN A 268 5.24 3.16 -4.44
N MET A 269 4.91 2.86 -5.70
CA MET A 269 4.08 3.72 -6.52
C MET A 269 2.67 3.92 -5.91
N GLU A 270 1.98 2.85 -5.51
CA GLU A 270 0.59 2.96 -5.03
C GLU A 270 0.48 3.43 -3.57
N TYR A 271 1.27 2.87 -2.65
CA TYR A 271 1.11 3.17 -1.22
C TYR A 271 2.04 4.30 -0.73
N LYS A 272 3.22 4.49 -1.35
CA LYS A 272 4.19 5.49 -0.88
C LYS A 272 4.11 6.79 -1.68
N GLU A 273 3.95 6.73 -3.00
CA GLU A 273 3.87 7.93 -3.86
C GLU A 273 2.44 8.45 -4.01
N HIS A 274 1.51 7.55 -4.38
CA HIS A 274 0.10 7.87 -4.56
C HIS A 274 -0.65 7.95 -3.22
N LYS A 275 -0.08 7.41 -2.15
CA LYS A 275 -0.63 7.43 -0.78
C LYS A 275 -2.01 6.76 -0.68
N LEU A 276 -2.27 5.73 -1.47
CA LEU A 276 -3.53 5.00 -1.37
C LEU A 276 -3.72 4.42 0.05
N PRO A 277 -4.95 4.42 0.60
CA PRO A 277 -5.27 3.72 1.83
C PRO A 277 -4.82 2.27 1.76
N LYS A 278 -4.04 1.84 2.75
CA LYS A 278 -3.63 0.44 2.83
C LYS A 278 -4.77 -0.38 3.39
N GLU A 279 -5.05 -1.50 2.75
CA GLU A 279 -6.13 -2.38 3.17
C GLU A 279 -5.84 -3.09 4.51
N ASP A 280 -6.85 -3.17 5.37
CA ASP A 280 -6.79 -3.94 6.63
C ASP A 280 -6.82 -5.44 6.35
N ILE A 281 -7.54 -5.84 5.31
CA ILE A 281 -7.65 -7.26 4.91
C ILE A 281 -7.90 -7.42 3.41
N VAL A 282 -7.24 -8.41 2.81
CA VAL A 282 -7.54 -8.91 1.46
C VAL A 282 -8.13 -10.31 1.58
N LEU A 283 -9.37 -10.48 1.14
CA LEU A 283 -10.05 -11.76 1.05
C LEU A 283 -9.88 -12.32 -0.37
N PHE A 284 -8.91 -13.21 -0.55
CA PHE A 284 -8.70 -13.90 -1.81
C PHE A 284 -9.67 -15.07 -1.94
N LEU A 285 -10.68 -14.92 -2.81
CA LEU A 285 -11.60 -16.01 -3.17
C LEU A 285 -10.89 -16.99 -4.10
N HIS A 286 -10.48 -18.13 -3.54
CA HIS A 286 -9.76 -19.14 -4.30
C HIS A 286 -10.72 -20.10 -4.99
N VAL A 287 -10.71 -20.08 -6.32
CA VAL A 287 -11.38 -21.02 -7.22
C VAL A 287 -10.34 -21.51 -8.24
N PRO A 288 -10.15 -22.82 -8.44
CA PRO A 288 -9.28 -23.35 -9.49
C PRO A 288 -9.67 -22.82 -10.88
N ALA A 289 -8.67 -22.55 -11.73
CA ALA A 289 -8.88 -21.97 -13.06
C ALA A 289 -9.87 -22.78 -13.91
N GLU A 290 -9.83 -24.11 -13.83
CA GLU A 290 -10.69 -25.01 -14.60
C GLU A 290 -12.16 -24.90 -14.18
N ILE A 291 -12.43 -24.55 -12.92
CA ILE A 291 -13.79 -24.31 -12.42
C ILE A 291 -14.24 -22.90 -12.80
N SER A 292 -13.36 -21.90 -12.66
CA SER A 292 -13.63 -20.51 -13.08
C SER A 292 -13.99 -20.43 -14.56
N GLN A 293 -13.23 -21.11 -15.43
CA GLN A 293 -13.48 -21.13 -16.87
C GLN A 293 -14.88 -21.68 -17.19
N LYS A 294 -15.26 -22.82 -16.59
CA LYS A 294 -16.59 -23.41 -16.75
C LYS A 294 -17.73 -22.46 -16.31
N LEU A 295 -17.49 -21.60 -15.32
CA LEU A 295 -18.47 -20.60 -14.88
C LEU A 295 -18.59 -19.43 -15.86
N LEU A 296 -17.48 -19.00 -16.45
CA LEU A 296 -17.44 -17.96 -17.47
C LEU A 296 -18.11 -18.44 -18.77
N ASP A 297 -17.80 -19.66 -19.21
CA ASP A 297 -18.37 -20.26 -20.43
C ASP A 297 -19.90 -20.38 -20.33
N LYS A 298 -20.42 -20.75 -19.15
CA LYS A 298 -21.88 -20.81 -18.89
C LYS A 298 -22.56 -19.44 -18.93
N LYS A 299 -21.85 -18.34 -18.69
CA LYS A 299 -22.39 -16.97 -18.83
C LYS A 299 -22.36 -16.48 -20.28
N LEU A 300 -21.48 -17.05 -21.11
CA LEU A 300 -21.22 -16.62 -22.48
C LEU A 300 -21.97 -17.46 -23.52
N THR A 301 -23.11 -18.07 -23.19
CA THR A 301 -23.92 -18.92 -24.09
C THR A 301 -24.57 -18.12 -25.24
N THR A 302 -23.75 -17.58 -26.14
CA THR A 302 -24.02 -17.23 -27.53
C THR A 302 -22.70 -16.85 -28.20
N LYS A 303 -22.27 -17.67 -29.18
CA LYS A 303 -21.33 -17.43 -30.31
C LYS A 303 -20.13 -18.39 -30.41
N ASN A 304 -20.14 -19.16 -31.51
CA ASN A 304 -19.13 -20.08 -32.03
C ASN A 304 -17.91 -19.35 -32.60
N ASN A 305 -16.72 -19.98 -32.54
CA ASN A 305 -15.71 -20.15 -33.62
C ASN A 305 -14.37 -20.64 -33.06
N ASP A 306 -13.62 -21.37 -33.89
CA ASP A 306 -12.36 -22.08 -33.55
C ASP A 306 -11.19 -21.18 -33.10
N ASP A 307 -11.19 -19.88 -33.43
CA ASP A 307 -10.21 -18.89 -32.93
C ASP A 307 -10.25 -18.71 -31.39
N LYS A 308 -11.35 -19.12 -30.73
CA LYS A 308 -11.48 -19.06 -29.27
C LYS A 308 -10.58 -20.05 -28.53
N LYS A 309 -10.12 -21.12 -29.17
CA LYS A 309 -9.39 -22.17 -28.43
C LYS A 309 -8.04 -21.65 -27.95
N ASP A 310 -7.30 -20.96 -28.83
CA ASP A 310 -6.01 -20.36 -28.50
C ASP A 310 -6.14 -19.19 -27.51
N GLU A 311 -7.20 -18.39 -27.62
CA GLU A 311 -7.49 -17.31 -26.67
C GLU A 311 -7.90 -17.86 -25.29
N ALA A 312 -8.71 -18.91 -25.25
CA ALA A 312 -9.12 -19.57 -24.02
C ALA A 312 -7.96 -20.31 -23.34
N GLU A 313 -7.05 -20.93 -24.10
CA GLU A 313 -5.83 -21.54 -23.56
C GLU A 313 -4.87 -20.50 -22.98
N LYS A 314 -4.70 -19.35 -23.67
CA LYS A 314 -3.93 -18.20 -23.14
C LYS A 314 -4.57 -17.59 -21.90
N ASP A 315 -5.90 -17.50 -21.86
CA ASP A 315 -6.63 -17.01 -20.69
C ASP A 315 -6.50 -17.98 -19.51
N LEU A 316 -6.55 -19.29 -19.75
CA LEU A 316 -6.39 -20.31 -18.72
C LEU A 316 -4.97 -20.32 -18.12
N ASP A 317 -3.92 -20.23 -18.94
CA ASP A 317 -2.54 -20.08 -18.45
C ASP A 317 -2.37 -18.79 -17.64
N HIS A 318 -2.96 -17.67 -18.10
CA HIS A 318 -2.95 -16.41 -17.36
C HIS A 318 -3.68 -16.52 -16.01
N GLN A 319 -4.85 -17.16 -15.98
CA GLN A 319 -5.61 -17.42 -14.75
C GLN A 319 -4.82 -18.31 -13.78
N GLN A 320 -4.19 -19.38 -14.26
CA GLN A 320 -3.36 -20.25 -13.41
C GLN A 320 -2.16 -19.49 -12.83
N LYS A 321 -1.47 -18.69 -13.65
CA LYS A 321 -0.34 -17.85 -13.20
C LYS A 321 -0.78 -16.79 -12.18
N SER A 322 -1.91 -16.12 -12.40
CA SER A 322 -2.44 -15.14 -11.45
C SER A 322 -2.89 -15.79 -10.14
N ILE A 323 -3.57 -16.93 -10.16
CA ILE A 323 -3.94 -17.70 -8.96
C ILE A 323 -2.70 -18.11 -8.16
N LYS A 324 -1.66 -18.61 -8.84
CA LYS A 324 -0.38 -18.93 -8.19
C LYS A 324 0.24 -17.70 -7.53
N MET A 325 0.17 -16.53 -8.19
CA MET A 325 0.65 -15.28 -7.61
C MET A 325 -0.19 -14.85 -6.39
N TYR A 326 -1.52 -14.96 -6.44
CA TYR A 326 -2.37 -14.71 -5.26
C TYR A 326 -1.98 -15.58 -4.07
N HIS A 327 -1.73 -16.87 -4.28
CA HIS A 327 -1.23 -17.78 -3.23
C HIS A 327 0.13 -17.35 -2.67
N GLN A 328 1.06 -16.91 -3.53
CA GLN A 328 2.36 -16.40 -3.09
C GLN A 328 2.21 -15.12 -2.25
N LEU A 329 1.36 -14.20 -2.68
CA LEU A 329 1.06 -12.96 -1.96
C LEU A 329 0.37 -13.26 -0.62
N ALA A 330 -0.58 -14.19 -0.58
CA ALA A 330 -1.26 -14.60 0.64
C ALA A 330 -0.31 -15.25 1.68
N LYS A 331 0.72 -15.98 1.22
CA LYS A 331 1.76 -16.50 2.10
C LYS A 331 2.71 -15.40 2.62
N LYS A 332 2.94 -14.37 1.80
CA LYS A 332 3.86 -13.26 2.12
C LYS A 332 3.25 -12.24 3.08
N TYR A 333 1.96 -11.94 2.93
CA TYR A 333 1.29 -10.86 3.64
C TYR A 333 0.24 -11.40 4.62
N LYS A 334 0.45 -11.20 5.92
CA LYS A 334 -0.41 -11.75 6.98
C LYS A 334 -1.88 -11.28 6.88
N HIS A 335 -2.11 -10.08 6.36
CA HIS A 335 -3.47 -9.52 6.19
C HIS A 335 -4.21 -10.07 4.97
N TRP A 336 -3.58 -10.93 4.17
CA TRP A 336 -4.23 -11.64 3.07
C TRP A 336 -4.75 -12.98 3.56
N GLN A 337 -6.03 -13.25 3.33
CA GLN A 337 -6.74 -14.44 3.80
C GLN A 337 -7.34 -15.17 2.62
N ILE A 338 -7.02 -16.47 2.52
CA ILE A 338 -7.52 -17.33 1.45
C ILE A 338 -8.89 -17.87 1.87
N ILE A 339 -9.90 -17.62 1.04
CA ILE A 339 -11.23 -18.19 1.19
C ILE A 339 -11.36 -19.33 0.18
N GLU A 340 -11.23 -20.56 0.65
CA GLU A 340 -11.41 -21.75 -0.18
C GLU A 340 -12.88 -21.90 -0.60
N CYS A 341 -13.16 -21.61 -1.87
CA CYS A 341 -14.52 -21.64 -2.42
C CYS A 341 -14.92 -23.02 -2.98
N VAL A 342 -14.00 -23.99 -2.98
CA VAL A 342 -14.19 -25.33 -3.55
C VAL A 342 -13.89 -26.39 -2.50
N GLU A 343 -14.71 -27.44 -2.46
CA GLU A 343 -14.53 -28.59 -1.58
C GLU A 343 -14.90 -29.86 -2.36
N GLY A 344 -14.03 -30.88 -2.33
CA GLY A 344 -14.25 -32.12 -3.09
C GLY A 344 -14.44 -31.90 -4.60
N GLY A 345 -13.77 -30.89 -5.17
CA GLY A 345 -13.88 -30.52 -6.59
C GLY A 345 -15.20 -29.83 -6.98
N LYS A 346 -16.06 -29.50 -6.02
CA LYS A 346 -17.33 -28.80 -6.25
C LYS A 346 -17.30 -27.40 -5.64
N LEU A 347 -17.82 -26.43 -6.38
CA LEU A 347 -18.00 -25.07 -5.88
C LEU A 347 -18.99 -25.08 -4.71
N LEU A 348 -18.61 -24.47 -3.61
CA LEU A 348 -19.47 -24.29 -2.44
C LEU A 348 -20.64 -23.35 -2.77
N SER A 349 -21.72 -23.45 -1.99
CA SER A 349 -22.83 -22.50 -2.13
C SER A 349 -22.37 -21.09 -1.78
N LYS A 350 -23.03 -20.09 -2.39
CA LYS A 350 -22.76 -18.67 -2.13
C LYS A 350 -22.79 -18.35 -0.64
N GLN A 351 -23.74 -18.93 0.10
CA GLN A 351 -23.92 -18.76 1.54
C GLN A 351 -22.82 -19.43 2.36
N LYS A 352 -22.33 -20.62 1.97
CA LYS A 352 -21.22 -21.27 2.69
C LYS A 352 -19.92 -20.50 2.52
N ILE A 353 -19.65 -19.99 1.32
CA ILE A 353 -18.50 -19.09 1.07
C ILE A 353 -18.65 -17.81 1.88
N HIS A 354 -19.84 -17.20 1.89
CA HIS A 354 -20.10 -15.99 2.66
C HIS A 354 -19.93 -16.20 4.17
N GLY A 355 -20.35 -17.36 4.69
CA GLY A 355 -20.10 -17.72 6.09
C GLY A 355 -18.61 -17.76 6.43
N LYS A 356 -17.75 -18.27 5.52
CA LYS A 356 -16.29 -18.23 5.68
C LYS A 356 -15.75 -16.79 5.68
N VAL A 357 -16.25 -15.93 4.77
CA VAL A 357 -15.90 -14.51 4.72
C VAL A 357 -16.21 -13.82 6.05
N ILE A 358 -17.43 -13.98 6.57
CA ILE A 358 -17.84 -13.38 7.85
C ILE A 358 -17.01 -13.91 9.02
N ALA A 359 -16.74 -15.22 9.05
CA ALA A 359 -15.90 -15.82 10.10
C ALA A 359 -14.49 -15.20 10.13
N VAL A 360 -13.86 -15.02 8.96
CA VAL A 360 -12.54 -14.38 8.86
C VAL A 360 -12.58 -12.92 9.29
N LEU A 361 -13.60 -12.16 8.88
CA LEU A 361 -13.72 -10.75 9.26
C LEU A 361 -13.89 -10.56 10.77
N LYS A 362 -14.64 -11.45 11.44
CA LYS A 362 -14.77 -11.48 12.91
C LYS A 362 -13.46 -11.88 13.60
N ASP A 363 -12.81 -12.94 13.13
CA ASP A 363 -11.51 -13.40 13.67
C ASP A 363 -10.43 -12.30 13.62
N LYS A 364 -10.44 -11.50 12.55
CA LYS A 364 -9.50 -10.38 12.38
C LYS A 364 -9.95 -9.08 13.05
N GLY A 365 -11.08 -9.07 13.76
CA GLY A 365 -11.60 -7.88 14.45
C GLY A 365 -11.95 -6.74 13.49
N ILE A 366 -12.34 -7.07 12.25
CA ILE A 366 -12.79 -6.08 11.25
C ILE A 366 -14.26 -5.72 11.47
N ILE A 367 -15.05 -6.71 11.91
CA ILE A 367 -16.45 -6.55 12.28
C ILE A 367 -16.73 -7.32 13.57
N ASP A 368 -17.74 -6.89 14.32
CA ASP A 368 -18.22 -7.54 15.55
C ASP A 368 -18.97 -8.86 15.28
#